data_AF-A0A8T0IN10-F1
#
_entry.id   AF-A0A8T0IN10-F1
#
_cell.length_a   1.000
_cell.length_b   1.000
_cell.length_c   1.000
_cell.angle_alpha   90.00
_cell.angle_beta   90.00
_cell.angle_gamma   90.00
#
_symmetry.space_group_name_H-M   'P 1'
#
loop_
_entity.id
_entity.type
_entity.pdbx_description
1 polymer ?
#
loop_
_entity_poly.entity_id
_entity_poly.type
_entity_poly.pdbx_seq_one_letter_code
_entity_poly.pdbx_strand_id
1 'polypeptide(L)'
;MHIPEFKMCMRLRDDGVNWSLQNGLYLSRSKIKFFKHNDMKDLKAILEEVRKEDKRKKKPLNRRFIVVEAIYQNSGQMVPLDELVRLKEEYKFRVLVDESNTLGVLGKTGRGISEHFNIPV
;
A
#
# COMPACT_ATOMS: atom_id res chain seq x y z
N MET A 1 -26.53 -19.31 -0.74
CA MET A 1 -25.38 -18.64 -1.38
C MET A 1 -24.28 -18.48 -0.35
N HIS A 2 -23.34 -19.43 -0.31
CA HIS A 2 -22.15 -19.33 0.54
C HIS A 2 -21.17 -18.41 -0.19
N ILE A 3 -21.11 -17.14 0.21
CA ILE A 3 -20.10 -16.23 -0.29
C ILE A 3 -18.78 -16.79 0.26
N PRO A 4 -17.85 -17.29 -0.58
CA PRO A 4 -16.62 -17.86 -0.08
C PRO A 4 -15.94 -16.81 0.80
N GLU A 5 -15.58 -17.19 2.03
CA GLU A 5 -14.85 -16.32 2.95
C GLU A 5 -13.73 -15.66 2.16
N PHE A 6 -13.81 -14.33 1.96
CA PHE A 6 -12.75 -13.57 1.34
C PHE A 6 -11.49 -13.82 2.18
N LYS A 7 -10.63 -14.74 1.72
CA LYS A 7 -9.40 -15.17 2.38
C LYS A 7 -8.75 -13.95 3.02
N MET A 8 -8.63 -13.98 4.35
CA MET A 8 -8.23 -12.86 5.21
C MET A 8 -7.07 -12.05 4.62
N CYS A 9 -7.43 -11.01 3.86
CA CYS A 9 -6.53 -10.11 3.17
C CYS A 9 -6.19 -8.99 4.15
N MET A 10 -4.91 -8.79 4.46
CA MET A 10 -4.47 -7.69 5.31
C MET A 10 -4.05 -6.53 4.42
N ARG A 11 -4.61 -5.35 4.67
CA ARG A 11 -4.31 -4.15 3.91
C ARG A 11 -3.69 -3.10 4.84
N LEU A 12 -2.52 -2.61 4.48
CA LEU A 12 -1.89 -1.44 5.09
C LEU A 12 -2.22 -0.24 4.22
N ARG A 13 -2.69 0.86 4.82
CA ARG A 13 -3.09 2.06 4.09
C ARG A 13 -2.39 3.27 4.70
N ASP A 14 -1.89 4.17 3.86
CA ASP A 14 -1.48 5.49 4.32
C ASP A 14 -2.70 6.26 4.87
N ASP A 15 -2.54 7.05 5.94
CA ASP A 15 -3.68 7.79 6.51
C ASP A 15 -4.18 8.90 5.57
N GLY A 16 -3.29 9.47 4.77
CA GLY A 16 -3.54 10.64 3.92
C GLY A 16 -4.26 10.34 2.61
N VAL A 17 -4.61 9.08 2.34
CA VAL A 17 -5.24 8.70 1.06
C VAL A 17 -6.64 9.31 0.87
N ASN A 18 -7.03 9.50 -0.38
CA ASN A 18 -8.29 10.10 -0.81
C ASN A 18 -9.51 9.30 -0.35
N TRP A 19 -10.64 10.00 -0.23
CA TRP A 19 -11.89 9.45 0.31
C TRP A 19 -12.40 8.23 -0.47
N SER A 20 -12.25 8.24 -1.79
CA SER A 20 -12.66 7.14 -2.67
C SER A 20 -11.92 5.84 -2.33
N LEU A 21 -10.61 5.92 -2.12
CA LEU A 21 -9.78 4.78 -1.74
C LEU A 21 -10.09 4.30 -0.32
N GLN A 22 -10.37 5.23 0.61
CA GLN A 22 -10.83 4.87 1.95
C GLN A 22 -12.13 4.06 1.92
N ASN A 23 -13.11 4.49 1.13
CA ASN A 23 -14.39 3.79 0.97
C ASN A 23 -14.22 2.43 0.30
N GLY A 24 -13.41 2.33 -0.76
CA GLY A 24 -13.11 1.06 -1.43
C GLY A 24 -12.50 0.04 -0.47
N LEU A 25 -11.58 0.48 0.40
CA LEU A 25 -10.99 -0.36 1.43
C LEU A 25 -12.01 -0.76 2.50
N TYR A 26 -12.86 0.17 2.94
CA TYR A 26 -13.91 -0.14 3.91
C TYR A 26 -14.89 -1.20 3.38
N LEU A 27 -15.38 -1.04 2.14
CA LEU A 27 -16.31 -1.97 1.49
C LEU A 27 -15.70 -3.35 1.24
N SER A 28 -14.37 -3.44 1.14
CA SER A 28 -13.67 -4.69 0.90
C SER A 28 -13.67 -5.68 2.08
N ARG A 29 -14.16 -5.26 3.27
CA ARG A 29 -14.28 -6.07 4.50
C ARG A 29 -12.97 -6.76 4.95
N SER A 30 -11.81 -6.24 4.55
CA SER A 30 -10.52 -6.72 5.07
C SER A 30 -10.18 -6.18 6.45
N LYS A 31 -9.24 -6.84 7.11
CA LYS A 31 -8.46 -6.22 8.18
C LYS A 31 -7.57 -5.11 7.60
N ILE A 32 -7.89 -3.87 7.95
CA ILE A 32 -7.12 -2.67 7.58
C ILE A 32 -6.29 -2.23 8.78
N LYS A 33 -4.99 -1.98 8.58
CA LYS A 33 -4.19 -1.15 9.50
C LYS A 33 -3.75 0.09 8.74
N PHE A 34 -3.57 1.19 9.45
CA PHE A 34 -3.07 2.44 8.89
C PHE A 34 -1.67 2.73 9.40
N PHE A 35 -0.88 3.41 8.58
CA PHE A 35 0.39 4.03 8.98
C PHE A 35 0.30 5.53 8.71
N LYS A 36 1.09 6.32 9.45
CA LYS A 36 1.09 7.79 9.33
C LYS A 36 1.46 8.24 7.93
N HIS A 37 0.82 9.32 7.49
CA HIS A 37 1.05 9.87 6.16
C HIS A 37 2.53 10.04 5.82
N ASN A 38 2.96 9.37 4.75
CA ASN A 38 4.32 9.40 4.20
C ASN A 38 5.44 8.97 5.17
N ASP A 39 5.11 8.31 6.28
CA ASP A 39 6.08 7.86 7.29
C ASP A 39 6.48 6.39 7.08
N MET A 40 7.59 6.19 6.38
CA MET A 40 8.14 4.84 6.12
C MET A 40 8.67 4.16 7.37
N LYS A 41 9.03 4.91 8.42
CA LYS A 41 9.48 4.33 9.71
C LYS A 41 8.29 3.72 10.45
N ASP A 42 7.16 4.42 10.47
CA ASP A 42 5.91 3.91 11.03
C ASP A 42 5.41 2.70 10.25
N LEU A 43 5.44 2.76 8.91
CA LEU A 43 5.14 1.61 8.05
C LEU A 43 6.02 0.40 8.41
N LYS A 44 7.34 0.60 8.53
CA LYS A 44 8.28 -0.47 8.91
C LYS A 44 7.96 -1.06 10.29
N ALA A 45 7.63 -0.22 11.27
CA ALA A 45 7.25 -0.69 12.61
C ALA A 45 6.01 -1.60 12.57
N ILE A 46 4.99 -1.22 11.80
CA ILE A 46 3.77 -2.01 11.62
C ILE A 46 4.05 -3.31 10.87
N LEU A 47 4.90 -3.28 9.82
CA LEU A 47 5.31 -4.47 9.08
C LEU A 47 6.04 -5.48 9.97
N GLU A 48 6.92 -5.02 10.86
CA GLU A 48 7.59 -5.87 11.86
C GLU A 48 6.61 -6.47 12.87
N GLU A 49 5.65 -5.68 13.36
CA GLU A 49 4.61 -6.17 14.26
C GLU A 49 3.80 -7.31 13.60
N VAL A 50 3.39 -7.12 12.34
CA VAL A 50 2.68 -8.15 11.56
C VAL A 50 3.53 -9.40 11.40
N ARG A 51 4.81 -9.26 11.01
CA ARG A 51 5.74 -10.38 10.86
C ARG A 51 5.92 -11.17 12.14
N LYS A 52 6.02 -10.49 13.30
CA LYS A 52 6.09 -11.13 14.62
C LYS A 52 4.80 -11.87 14.96
N GLU A 53 3.64 -11.26 14.68
CA GLU A 53 2.32 -11.88 14.89
C GLU A 53 2.18 -13.17 14.08
N ASP A 54 2.60 -13.16 12.81
CA ASP A 54 2.52 -14.32 11.92
C ASP A 54 3.40 -15.48 12.38
N LYS A 55 4.66 -15.19 12.76
CA LYS A 55 5.58 -16.18 13.31
C LYS A 55 4.99 -16.84 14.55
N ARG A 56 4.42 -16.05 15.46
CA ARG A 56 3.78 -16.56 16.69
C ARG A 56 2.57 -17.45 16.39
N LYS A 57 1.74 -17.06 15.42
CA LYS A 57 0.50 -17.78 15.09
C LYS A 57 0.67 -18.88 14.05
N LYS A 58 1.90 -19.13 13.56
CA LYS A 58 2.23 -20.05 12.46
C LYS A 58 1.28 -19.89 11.26
N LYS A 59 0.87 -18.65 10.96
CA LYS A 59 -0.10 -18.37 9.91
C LYS A 59 0.54 -18.50 8.53
N PRO A 60 -0.16 -19.07 7.54
CA PRO A 60 0.29 -19.03 6.16
C PRO A 60 0.37 -17.59 5.65
N LEU A 61 1.25 -17.36 4.68
CA LEU A 61 1.36 -16.08 3.98
C LEU A 61 0.08 -15.83 3.17
N ASN A 62 -0.80 -14.99 3.72
CA ASN A 62 -2.00 -14.53 3.02
C ASN A 62 -1.66 -13.43 2.00
N ARG A 63 -2.61 -13.09 1.14
CA ARG A 63 -2.50 -11.91 0.27
C ARG A 63 -2.47 -10.64 1.14
N ARG A 64 -1.47 -9.78 0.91
CA ARG A 64 -1.30 -8.52 1.64
C ARG A 64 -0.95 -7.40 0.69
N PHE A 65 -1.49 -6.23 0.97
CA PHE A 65 -1.32 -5.05 0.15
C PHE A 65 -0.95 -3.85 1.02
N ILE A 66 -0.02 -3.04 0.55
CA ILE A 66 0.20 -1.67 0.99
C ILE A 66 -0.48 -0.77 -0.04
N VAL A 67 -1.28 0.18 0.41
CA VAL A 67 -2.12 1.03 -0.43
C VAL A 67 -1.76 2.48 -0.19
N VAL A 68 -1.32 3.15 -1.25
CA VAL A 68 -0.82 4.52 -1.26
C VAL A 68 -1.31 5.26 -2.51
N GLU A 69 -1.24 6.59 -2.49
CA GLU A 69 -1.32 7.42 -3.70
C GLU A 69 0.09 7.75 -4.19
N ALA A 70 0.25 7.88 -5.51
CA ALA A 70 1.50 8.35 -6.09
C ALA A 70 1.77 9.81 -5.71
N ILE A 71 0.82 10.69 -6.01
CA ILE A 71 0.72 12.05 -5.46
C ILE A 71 -0.62 12.15 -4.74
N TYR A 72 -0.56 12.44 -3.44
CA TYR A 72 -1.73 12.50 -2.58
C TYR A 72 -2.58 13.72 -2.91
N GLN A 73 -3.85 13.50 -3.25
CA GLN A 73 -4.78 14.59 -3.61
C GLN A 73 -4.88 15.67 -2.53
N ASN A 74 -4.81 15.27 -1.26
CA ASN A 74 -5.05 16.16 -0.12
C ASN A 74 -3.82 17.01 0.25
N SER A 75 -2.60 16.49 0.06
CA SER A 75 -1.37 17.14 0.50
C SER A 75 -0.47 17.60 -0.65
N GLY A 76 -0.66 17.06 -1.85
CA GLY A 76 0.23 17.25 -3.00
C GLY A 76 1.60 16.59 -2.84
N GLN A 77 1.83 15.86 -1.74
CA GLN A 77 3.09 15.17 -1.50
C GLN A 77 3.19 13.92 -2.36
N MET A 78 4.42 13.55 -2.71
CA MET A 78 4.71 12.30 -3.42
C MET A 78 5.12 11.22 -2.43
N VAL A 79 4.73 9.98 -2.70
CA VAL A 79 5.18 8.81 -1.93
C VAL A 79 6.66 8.52 -2.20
N PRO A 80 7.50 8.20 -1.18
CA PRO A 80 8.86 7.72 -1.36
C PRO A 80 8.81 6.27 -1.88
N LEU A 81 8.58 6.14 -3.19
CA LEU A 81 8.29 4.84 -3.82
C LEU A 81 9.49 3.89 -3.77
N ASP A 82 10.71 4.41 -3.81
CA ASP A 82 11.96 3.65 -3.68
C ASP A 82 12.06 2.92 -2.32
N GLU A 83 11.80 3.63 -1.22
CA GLU A 83 11.79 3.06 0.13
C GLU A 83 10.62 2.08 0.29
N LEU A 84 9.43 2.44 -0.22
CA LEU A 84 8.26 1.59 -0.19
C LEU A 84 8.48 0.26 -0.94
N VAL A 85 9.13 0.30 -2.11
CA VAL A 85 9.48 -0.90 -2.89
C VAL A 85 10.48 -1.77 -2.14
N ARG A 86 11.49 -1.18 -1.49
CA ARG A 86 12.41 -1.95 -0.65
C ARG A 86 11.67 -2.68 0.48
N LEU A 87 10.78 -1.98 1.19
CA LEU A 87 9.99 -2.56 2.27
C LEU A 87 9.02 -3.65 1.76
N LYS A 88 8.40 -3.46 0.59
CA LYS A 88 7.48 -4.47 0.04
C LYS A 88 8.18 -5.80 -0.20
N GLU A 89 9.41 -5.77 -0.73
CA GLU A 89 10.20 -6.97 -1.01
C GLU A 89 10.68 -7.64 0.29
N GLU A 90 11.19 -6.86 1.25
CA GLU A 90 11.67 -7.38 2.54
C GLU A 90 10.56 -8.11 3.33
N TYR A 91 9.35 -7.55 3.34
CA TYR A 91 8.23 -8.07 4.12
C TYR A 91 7.23 -8.91 3.31
N LYS A 92 7.47 -9.10 2.00
CA LYS A 92 6.61 -9.85 1.06
C LYS A 92 5.19 -9.30 0.94
N PHE A 93 5.07 -7.98 0.87
CA PHE A 93 3.81 -7.28 0.57
C PHE A 93 3.72 -6.91 -0.91
N ARG A 94 2.51 -6.83 -1.43
CA ARG A 94 2.24 -6.19 -2.72
C ARG A 94 1.95 -4.71 -2.47
N VAL A 95 2.23 -3.86 -3.44
CA VAL A 95 1.88 -2.43 -3.37
C VAL A 95 0.80 -2.15 -4.40
N LEU A 96 -0.22 -1.41 -3.99
CA LEU A 96 -1.22 -0.79 -4.86
C LEU A 96 -0.99 0.72 -4.78
N VAL A 97 -0.66 1.32 -5.92
CA VAL A 97 -0.48 2.75 -6.05
C VAL A 97 -1.64 3.31 -6.85
N ASP A 98 -2.35 4.28 -6.29
CA ASP A 98 -3.34 5.08 -7.02
C ASP A 98 -2.59 6.18 -7.79
N GLU A 99 -2.71 6.13 -9.12
CA GLU A 99 -2.04 7.04 -10.07
C GLU A 99 -3.01 8.02 -10.74
N SER A 100 -4.19 8.25 -10.14
CA SER A 100 -5.23 9.12 -10.72
C SER A 100 -4.74 10.54 -11.06
N ASN A 101 -3.76 11.05 -10.30
CA ASN A 101 -3.19 12.40 -10.49
C ASN A 101 -1.82 12.41 -11.19
N THR A 102 -1.22 11.25 -11.46
CA THR A 102 0.17 11.15 -11.91
C THR A 102 0.33 10.51 -13.28
N LEU A 103 -0.61 9.68 -13.69
CA LEU A 103 -0.61 9.10 -15.02
C LEU A 103 -0.75 10.20 -16.09
N GLY A 104 0.14 10.19 -17.08
CA GLY A 104 0.23 11.25 -18.11
C GLY A 104 0.99 12.50 -17.67
N VAL A 105 1.38 12.62 -16.40
CA VAL A 105 2.06 13.80 -15.84
C VAL A 105 3.48 13.47 -15.39
N LEU A 106 3.65 12.35 -14.66
CA LEU A 106 4.96 11.93 -14.14
C LEU A 106 5.68 10.98 -15.10
N GLY A 107 7.01 11.03 -15.05
CA GLY A 107 7.89 10.27 -15.93
C GLY A 107 8.11 11.00 -17.27
N LYS A 108 9.21 10.69 -17.96
CA LYS A 108 9.57 11.37 -19.21
C LYS A 108 8.54 11.15 -20.32
N THR A 109 7.84 10.01 -20.29
CA THR A 109 6.82 9.64 -21.25
C THR A 109 5.41 9.63 -20.66
N GLY A 110 5.25 10.11 -19.42
CA GLY A 110 3.95 10.16 -18.74
C GLY A 110 3.45 8.80 -18.25
N ARG A 111 4.33 7.79 -18.07
CA ARG A 111 3.92 6.45 -17.61
C ARG A 111 3.67 6.38 -16.10
N GLY A 112 3.78 7.50 -15.40
CA GLY A 112 3.45 7.60 -13.98
C GLY A 112 4.67 7.53 -13.07
N ILE A 113 4.41 7.28 -11.79
CA ILE A 113 5.41 7.36 -10.73
C ILE A 113 6.50 6.31 -10.87
N SER A 114 6.18 5.12 -11.39
CA SER A 114 7.17 4.06 -11.58
C SER A 114 8.25 4.46 -12.58
N GLU A 115 7.87 5.15 -13.67
CA GLU A 115 8.84 5.72 -14.61
C GLU A 115 9.63 6.87 -13.97
N HIS A 116 8.97 7.72 -13.17
CA HIS A 116 9.64 8.82 -12.47
C HIS A 116 10.78 8.35 -11.56
N PHE A 117 10.59 7.24 -10.85
CA PHE A 117 11.61 6.63 -9.98
C PHE A 117 12.49 5.59 -10.70
N ASN A 118 12.31 5.38 -12.01
CA ASN A 118 13.01 4.36 -12.79
C ASN A 118 12.86 2.93 -12.21
N ILE A 119 11.68 2.64 -11.67
CA ILE A 119 11.34 1.34 -11.08
C ILE A 119 10.68 0.49 -12.17
N PRO A 120 11.18 -0.72 -12.43
CA PRO A 120 10.57 -1.62 -13.41
C PRO A 120 9.19 -2.08 -12.91
N VAL A 121 8.20 -1.97 -13.79
CA VAL A 121 6.82 -2.43 -13.62
C VAL A 121 6.52 -3.65 -14.48
#